data_AF-A0A0I9VHK7-F1
#
_entry.id   AF-A0A0I9VHK7-F1
#
_cell.length_a   1.000
_cell.length_b   1.000
_cell.length_c   1.000
_cell.angle_alpha   90.00
_cell.angle_beta   90.00
_cell.angle_gamma   90.00
#
_symmetry.space_group_name_H-M   'P 1'
#
loop_
_entity.id
_entity.type
_entity.pdbx_description
1 polymer ?
#
loop_
_entity_poly.entity_id
_entity_poly.type
_entity_poly.pdbx_seq_one_letter_code
_entity_poly.pdbx_strand_id
1 'polypeptide(L)'
;MQANPDSMTEVSAKMVEIAHQISIANAQKTPVMTKIPAPGKDSVSALLARFFNARGDLYRVHTDRGADIGKQLSWSLKDAATAYRETDKIMSDFHIV
;
A
#
# COMPACT_ATOMS: atom_id res chain seq x y z
N MET A 1 8.15 18.50 -20.99
CA MET A 1 7.15 17.67 -20.28
C MET A 1 6.59 18.55 -19.17
N GLN A 2 5.33 18.97 -19.28
CA GLN A 2 4.69 19.83 -18.27
C GLN A 2 4.11 18.93 -17.18
N ALA A 3 4.21 19.33 -15.91
CA ALA A 3 3.55 18.61 -14.83
C ALA A 3 2.03 18.64 -15.06
N ASN A 4 1.34 17.55 -14.73
CA ASN A 4 -0.12 17.47 -14.79
C ASN A 4 -0.67 17.22 -13.38
N PRO A 5 -1.05 18.28 -12.64
CA PRO A 5 -1.56 18.16 -11.29
C PRO A 5 -2.85 17.34 -11.17
N ASP A 6 -3.70 17.35 -12.20
CA ASP A 6 -4.96 16.60 -12.19
C ASP A 6 -4.70 15.10 -12.27
N SER A 7 -3.78 14.68 -13.14
CA SER A 7 -3.32 13.30 -13.18
C SER A 7 -2.65 12.86 -11.87
N MET A 8 -1.87 13.73 -11.22
CA MET A 8 -1.28 13.43 -9.92
C MET A 8 -2.34 13.21 -8.83
N THR A 9 -3.37 14.07 -8.78
CA THR A 9 -4.52 13.89 -7.86
C THR A 9 -5.26 12.57 -8.14
N GLU A 10 -5.51 12.26 -9.42
CA GLU A 10 -6.19 11.02 -9.81
C GLU A 10 -5.40 9.78 -9.39
N VAL A 11 -4.09 9.76 -9.65
CA VAL A 11 -3.20 8.65 -9.26
C VAL A 11 -3.15 8.52 -7.74
N SER A 12 -3.07 9.64 -7.01
CA SER A 12 -3.12 9.63 -5.54
C SER A 12 -4.38 8.92 -5.03
N ALA A 13 -5.56 9.26 -5.54
CA ALA A 13 -6.82 8.62 -5.13
C ALA A 13 -6.81 7.11 -5.42
N LYS A 14 -6.38 6.70 -6.62
CA LYS A 14 -6.24 5.28 -7.00
C LYS A 14 -5.28 4.52 -6.09
N MET A 15 -4.15 5.14 -5.71
CA MET A 15 -3.17 4.52 -4.82
C MET A 15 -3.72 4.30 -3.40
N VAL A 16 -4.50 5.25 -2.87
CA VAL A 16 -5.20 5.07 -1.59
C VAL A 16 -6.16 3.89 -1.65
N GLU A 17 -6.94 3.79 -2.73
CA GLU A 17 -7.87 2.67 -2.94
C GLU A 17 -7.12 1.33 -3.00
N ILE A 18 -6.07 1.24 -3.81
CA ILE A 18 -5.24 0.02 -3.91
C ILE A 18 -4.67 -0.36 -2.54
N ALA A 19 -4.09 0.59 -1.80
CA ALA A 19 -3.53 0.34 -0.48
C ALA A 19 -4.62 -0.16 0.50
N HIS A 20 -5.82 0.40 0.44
CA HIS A 20 -6.94 -0.04 1.27
C HIS A 20 -7.38 -1.47 0.93
N GLN A 21 -7.52 -1.79 -0.36
CA GLN A 21 -7.87 -3.14 -0.81
C GLN A 21 -6.81 -4.17 -0.41
N ILE A 22 -5.53 -3.81 -0.49
CA ILE A 22 -4.43 -4.67 -0.02
C ILE A 22 -4.59 -4.98 1.48
N SER A 23 -4.82 -3.95 2.32
CA SER A 23 -5.02 -4.16 3.76
C SER A 23 -6.23 -5.06 4.06
N ILE A 24 -7.36 -4.86 3.36
CA ILE A 24 -8.55 -5.70 3.51
C ILE A 24 -8.23 -7.16 3.15
N ALA A 25 -7.66 -7.40 1.96
CA ALA A 25 -7.36 -8.74 1.50
C ALA A 25 -6.36 -9.45 2.43
N ASN A 26 -5.35 -8.73 2.91
CA ASN A 26 -4.37 -9.26 3.85
C ASN A 26 -5.01 -9.70 5.18
N ALA A 27 -5.87 -8.85 5.74
CA ALA A 27 -6.61 -9.16 6.96
C ALA A 27 -7.54 -10.37 6.79
N GLN A 28 -8.29 -10.43 5.68
CA GLN A 28 -9.21 -11.53 5.37
C GLN A 28 -8.50 -12.88 5.21
N LYS A 29 -7.30 -12.89 4.62
CA LYS A 29 -6.53 -14.13 4.37
C LYS A 29 -5.63 -14.54 5.52
N THR A 30 -5.37 -13.65 6.48
CA THR A 30 -4.52 -13.91 7.65
C THR A 30 -4.86 -15.24 8.35
N PRO A 31 -6.12 -15.53 8.74
CA PRO A 31 -6.42 -16.76 9.49
C PRO A 31 -6.07 -18.04 8.73
N VAL A 32 -6.20 -18.04 7.39
CA VAL A 32 -5.91 -19.20 6.56
C VAL A 32 -4.40 -19.44 6.46
N MET A 33 -3.60 -18.38 6.52
CA MET A 33 -2.14 -18.48 6.40
C MET A 33 -1.41 -18.62 7.75
N THR A 34 -2.05 -18.28 8.87
CA THR A 34 -1.42 -18.30 10.21
C THR A 34 -2.02 -19.32 11.18
N LYS A 35 -3.08 -20.02 10.80
CA LYS A 35 -3.73 -21.08 11.61
C LYS A 35 -3.74 -22.43 10.91
N ILE A 36 -2.66 -22.75 10.19
CA ILE A 36 -2.48 -24.03 9.52
C ILE A 36 -2.21 -25.11 10.57
N PRO A 37 -3.06 -26.14 10.68
CA PRO A 37 -2.85 -27.24 11.60
C PRO A 37 -1.75 -28.19 11.07
N ALA A 38 -1.15 -28.96 11.97
CA ALA A 38 -0.25 -30.04 11.58
C ALA A 38 -1.03 -31.14 10.83
N PRO A 39 -0.55 -31.62 9.67
CA PRO A 39 -1.25 -32.65 8.89
C PRO A 39 -1.18 -34.04 9.54
N GLY A 40 -0.23 -34.27 10.45
CA GLY A 40 -0.02 -35.51 11.18
C GLY A 40 0.43 -35.26 12.63
N LYS A 41 0.54 -36.34 13.41
CA LYS A 41 0.96 -36.30 14.83
C LYS A 41 2.48 -36.37 15.03
N ASP A 42 3.24 -36.54 13.96
CA ASP A 42 4.68 -36.64 13.99
C ASP A 42 5.35 -35.26 14.12
N SER A 43 6.64 -35.27 14.50
CA SER A 43 7.42 -34.05 14.71
C SER A 43 7.65 -33.24 13.43
N VAL A 44 7.69 -33.89 12.26
CA VAL A 44 7.88 -33.21 10.97
C VAL A 44 6.61 -32.44 10.60
N SER A 45 5.44 -33.04 10.77
CA SER A 45 4.14 -32.38 10.60
C SER A 45 3.98 -31.15 11.51
N ALA A 46 4.41 -31.27 12.77
CA ALA A 46 4.40 -30.14 13.70
C ALA A 46 5.36 -29.01 13.29
N LEU A 47 6.56 -29.37 12.81
CA LEU A 47 7.54 -28.41 12.31
C LEU A 47 7.02 -27.67 11.07
N LEU A 48 6.42 -28.39 10.13
CA LEU A 48 5.84 -27.81 8.91
C LEU A 48 4.75 -26.79 9.23
N ALA A 49 3.80 -27.14 10.11
CA ALA A 49 2.75 -26.20 10.52
C ALA A 49 3.34 -24.94 11.17
N ARG A 50 4.32 -25.08 12.07
CA ARG A 50 5.02 -23.94 12.69
C ARG A 50 5.69 -23.05 11.65
N PHE A 51 6.39 -23.65 10.68
CA PHE A 51 7.09 -22.92 9.63
C PHE A 51 6.12 -22.09 8.78
N PHE A 52 5.04 -22.70 8.28
CA PHE A 52 4.09 -22.00 7.42
C PHE A 52 3.31 -20.91 8.18
N ASN A 53 2.93 -21.15 9.44
CA ASN A 53 2.26 -20.13 10.26
C ASN A 53 3.18 -18.92 10.49
N ALA A 54 4.45 -19.16 10.84
CA ALA A 54 5.43 -18.08 10.99
C ALA A 54 5.66 -17.32 9.66
N ARG A 55 5.69 -18.04 8.53
CA ARG A 55 5.79 -17.41 7.21
C ARG A 55 4.55 -16.57 6.88
N GLY A 56 3.35 -17.04 7.24
CA GLY A 56 2.11 -16.31 7.09
C GLY A 56 2.10 -14.99 7.88
N ASP A 57 2.62 -15.01 9.11
CA ASP A 57 2.75 -13.79 9.93
C ASP A 57 3.75 -12.79 9.34
N LEU A 58 4.90 -13.27 8.85
CA LEU A 58 5.87 -12.42 8.17
C LEU A 58 5.28 -11.78 6.91
N TYR A 59 4.54 -12.56 6.11
CA TYR A 59 3.85 -12.05 4.93
C TYR A 59 2.83 -10.97 5.31
N ARG A 60 1.98 -11.23 6.32
CA ARG A 60 0.99 -10.25 6.80
C ARG A 60 1.64 -8.91 7.13
N VAL A 61 2.68 -8.92 7.96
CA VAL A 61 3.39 -7.70 8.38
C VAL A 61 4.02 -6.98 7.19
N HIS A 62 4.62 -7.73 6.25
CA HIS A 62 5.23 -7.15 5.06
C HIS A 62 4.19 -6.49 4.14
N THR A 63 3.05 -7.14 3.94
CA THR A 63 1.95 -6.63 3.10
C THR A 63 1.31 -5.39 3.72
N ASP A 64 1.09 -5.37 5.04
CA ASP A 64 0.56 -4.17 5.74
C ASP A 64 1.53 -2.99 5.58
N ARG A 65 2.83 -3.23 5.76
CA ARG A 65 3.86 -2.20 5.53
C ARG A 65 3.86 -1.69 4.09
N GLY A 66 3.70 -2.57 3.10
CA GLY A 66 3.60 -2.19 1.70
C GLY A 66 2.38 -1.30 1.41
N ALA A 67 1.23 -1.61 2.00
CA ALA A 67 0.03 -0.78 1.89
C ALA A 67 0.26 0.62 2.50
N ASP A 68 0.90 0.71 3.66
CA ASP A 68 1.18 1.99 4.29
C ASP A 68 2.18 2.85 3.50
N ILE A 69 3.21 2.24 2.90
CA ILE A 69 4.10 2.93 1.96
C ILE A 69 3.31 3.45 0.75
N GLY A 70 2.38 2.66 0.22
CA GLY A 70 1.49 3.08 -0.87
C GLY A 70 0.64 4.31 -0.51
N LYS A 71 0.10 4.37 0.71
CA LYS A 71 -0.64 5.55 1.21
C LYS A 71 0.27 6.77 1.33
N GLN A 72 1.47 6.62 1.89
CA GLN A 72 2.42 7.72 2.04
C GLN A 72 2.79 8.32 0.68
N LEU A 73 3.09 7.47 -0.32
CA LEU A 73 3.36 7.92 -1.68
C LEU A 73 2.14 8.65 -2.29
N SER A 74 0.92 8.17 -2.02
CA SER A 74 -0.30 8.85 -2.49
C SER A 74 -0.42 10.26 -1.92
N TRP A 75 -0.04 10.48 -0.65
CA TRP A 75 -0.08 11.80 -0.04
C TRP A 75 0.96 12.72 -0.67
N SER A 76 2.18 12.22 -0.88
CA SER A 76 3.22 12.98 -1.57
C SER A 76 2.82 13.40 -2.98
N LEU A 77 2.08 12.56 -3.73
CA LEU A 77 1.54 12.93 -5.05
C LEU A 77 0.48 14.03 -4.95
N LYS A 78 -0.38 13.98 -3.94
CA LYS A 78 -1.40 15.02 -3.70
C LYS A 78 -0.75 16.36 -3.30
N ASP A 79 0.28 16.32 -2.46
CA ASP A 79 1.03 17.49 -2.05
C ASP A 79 1.74 18.12 -3.25
N ALA A 80 2.39 17.30 -4.08
CA ALA A 80 3.02 17.76 -5.32
C ALA A 80 2.00 18.38 -6.30
N ALA A 81 0.83 17.75 -6.49
CA ALA A 81 -0.25 18.29 -7.31
C ALA A 81 -0.69 19.68 -6.82
N THR A 82 -0.74 19.87 -5.50
CA THR A 82 -1.11 21.16 -4.90
C THR A 82 -0.04 22.20 -5.18
N ALA A 83 1.23 21.88 -4.95
CA ALA A 83 2.36 22.78 -5.18
C ALA A 83 2.46 23.24 -6.66
N TYR A 84 2.24 22.33 -7.62
CA TYR A 84 2.23 22.70 -9.03
C TYR A 84 1.06 23.63 -9.37
N ARG A 85 -0.17 23.37 -8.88
CA ARG A 85 -1.31 24.28 -9.10
C ARG A 85 -1.08 25.67 -8.52
N GLU A 86 -0.48 25.75 -7.33
CA GLU A 86 -0.13 27.03 -6.70
C GLU A 86 0.91 27.79 -7.51
N THR A 87 1.92 27.09 -8.03
CA THR A 87 2.95 27.70 -8.89
C THR A 87 2.35 28.25 -10.18
N ASP A 88 1.49 27.47 -10.86
CA ASP A 88 0.83 27.91 -12.09
C ASP A 88 -0.07 29.14 -11.84
N LYS A 89 -0.75 29.19 -10.70
CA LYS A 89 -1.54 30.35 -10.29
C LYS A 89 -0.68 31.59 -10.10
N ILE A 90 0.45 31.46 -9.37
CA ILE A 90 1.39 32.57 -9.16
C ILE A 90 1.91 33.08 -10.50
N MET A 91 2.35 32.20 -11.40
CA MET A 91 2.88 32.61 -12.71
C MET A 91 1.85 33.39 -13.53
N SER A 92 0.60 32.91 -13.54
CA SER A 92 -0.52 33.59 -14.21
C SER A 92 -0.82 34.97 -13.59
N ASP A 93 -0.88 35.06 -12.27
CA ASP A 93 -1.14 36.32 -11.56
C ASP A 93 -0.03 37.37 -11.81
N PHE A 94 1.23 36.94 -11.98
CA PHE A 94 2.37 37.83 -12.26
C PHE A 94 2.62 38.13 -13.75
N HIS A 95 1.80 37.62 -14.69
CA HIS A 95 2.02 37.75 -16.14
C HIS A 95 3.41 37.28 -16.60
N ILE A 96 3.99 36.32 -15.88
CA ILE A 96 5.23 35.67 -16.27
C ILE A 96 4.80 34.41 -17.02
N VAL A 97 4.68 34.58 -18.35
CA VAL A 97 4.11 33.65 -19.36
C VAL A 97 2.59 33.73 -19.51
#